data_AF-A0A5N5NCX0-F1
#
_entry.id   AF-A0A5N5NCX0-F1
#
_cell.length_a   1.000
_cell.length_b   1.000
_cell.length_c   1.000
_cell.angle_alpha   90.00
_cell.angle_beta   90.00
_cell.angle_gamma   90.00
#
_symmetry.space_group_name_H-M   'P 1'
#
loop_
_entity.id
_entity.type
_entity.pdbx_description
1 polymer ?
#
loop_
_entity_poly.entity_id
_entity_poly.type
_entity_poly.pdbx_seq_one_letter_code
_entity_poly.pdbx_strand_id
1 'polypeptide(L)'
;MDFIKPLSLSRHVYKSKHRKQWKRGENIRRNRERRERIERLKTDMVEISKGQERIKEGQREIRQKFEEIESEGRKLKEETMNIAKQSECNQIRINLMFSILKARQENNFAHADNLTRLLRLCGDGKAGTRKPRSGWLTNDHGWKTQGLDVY
;
A
#
# COMPACT_ATOMS: atom_id res chain seq x y z
N MET A 1 -13.97 -72.77 71.66
CA MET A 1 -13.86 -71.31 71.52
C MET A 1 -13.22 -71.07 70.16
N ASP A 2 -14.04 -71.00 69.12
CA ASP A 2 -13.56 -70.93 67.75
C ASP A 2 -13.32 -69.47 67.37
N PHE A 3 -12.05 -69.11 67.18
CA PHE A 3 -11.67 -67.80 66.70
C PHE A 3 -12.14 -67.63 65.26
N ILE A 4 -13.21 -66.85 65.08
CA ILE A 4 -13.72 -66.42 63.77
C ILE A 4 -12.63 -65.57 63.10
N LYS A 5 -11.96 -66.14 62.10
CA LYS A 5 -11.06 -65.37 61.22
C LYS A 5 -11.90 -64.36 60.44
N PRO A 6 -11.56 -63.05 60.46
CA PRO A 6 -12.27 -62.10 59.64
C PRO A 6 -12.11 -62.47 58.16
N LEU A 7 -13.20 -62.41 57.40
CA LEU A 7 -13.22 -62.56 55.95
C LEU A 7 -12.25 -61.53 55.33
N SER A 8 -10.99 -61.93 55.17
CA SER A 8 -10.01 -61.12 54.47
C SER A 8 -10.38 -61.12 52.99
N LEU A 9 -10.74 -59.94 52.47
CA LEU A 9 -10.87 -59.71 51.03
C LEU A 9 -9.64 -60.29 50.34
N SER A 10 -9.85 -61.20 49.38
CA SER A 10 -8.77 -61.81 48.59
C SER A 10 -7.75 -60.73 48.20
N ARG A 11 -6.48 -60.96 48.56
CA ARG A 11 -5.35 -60.04 48.31
C ARG A 11 -5.34 -59.50 46.89
N HIS A 12 -5.84 -60.30 45.94
CA HIS A 12 -6.01 -59.94 44.54
C HIS A 12 -7.06 -58.84 44.30
N VAL A 13 -8.21 -58.90 44.96
CA VAL A 13 -9.29 -57.90 44.89
C VAL A 13 -8.86 -56.57 45.53
N TYR A 14 -8.17 -56.61 46.66
CA TYR A 14 -7.62 -55.41 47.32
C TYR A 14 -6.56 -54.72 46.44
N LYS A 15 -5.60 -55.48 45.90
CA LYS A 15 -4.60 -54.95 44.95
C LYS A 15 -5.25 -54.38 43.67
N SER A 16 -6.31 -55.01 43.17
CA SER A 16 -7.08 -54.55 42.00
C SER A 16 -7.81 -53.22 42.27
N LYS A 17 -8.49 -53.08 43.42
CA LYS A 17 -9.14 -51.82 43.83
C LYS A 17 -8.15 -50.68 44.00
N HIS A 18 -7.03 -50.92 44.67
CA HIS A 18 -5.95 -49.94 44.85
C HIS A 18 -5.37 -49.51 43.50
N ARG A 19 -5.12 -50.45 42.58
CA ARG A 19 -4.66 -50.15 41.20
C ARG A 19 -5.66 -49.29 40.42
N LYS A 20 -6.97 -49.54 40.55
CA LYS A 20 -8.03 -48.73 39.92
C LYS A 20 -8.10 -47.32 40.52
N GLN A 21 -7.85 -47.17 41.82
CA GLN A 21 -7.83 -45.87 42.49
C GLN A 21 -6.62 -45.04 42.06
N TRP A 22 -5.43 -45.65 42.00
CA TRP A 22 -4.21 -45.01 41.48
C TRP A 22 -4.36 -44.53 40.04
N LYS A 23 -4.92 -45.37 39.15
CA LYS A 23 -5.20 -44.98 37.75
C LYS A 23 -6.20 -43.81 37.66
N ARG A 24 -7.18 -43.73 38.57
CA ARG A 24 -8.11 -42.61 38.65
C ARG A 24 -7.42 -41.32 39.07
N GLY A 25 -6.59 -41.36 40.12
CA GLY A 25 -5.81 -40.19 40.56
C GLY A 25 -4.85 -39.69 39.47
N GLU A 26 -4.18 -40.61 38.78
CA GLU A 26 -3.28 -40.28 37.67
C GLU A 26 -4.03 -39.65 36.47
N ASN A 27 -5.21 -40.18 36.12
CA ASN A 27 -6.04 -39.58 35.07
C ASN A 27 -6.55 -38.18 35.44
N ILE A 28 -6.92 -37.96 36.71
CA ILE A 28 -7.32 -36.63 37.19
C ILE A 28 -6.16 -35.64 37.06
N ARG A 29 -4.94 -36.03 37.46
CA ARG A 29 -3.73 -35.22 37.30
C ARG A 29 -3.47 -34.89 35.83
N ARG A 30 -3.45 -35.89 34.95
CA ARG A 30 -3.25 -35.69 33.50
C ARG A 30 -4.32 -34.80 32.87
N ASN A 31 -5.58 -34.93 33.28
CA ASN A 31 -6.66 -34.07 32.80
C ASN A 31 -6.55 -32.63 33.32
N ARG A 32 -6.04 -32.43 34.54
CA ARG A 32 -5.74 -31.10 35.06
C ARG A 32 -4.62 -30.43 34.25
N GLU A 33 -3.49 -31.11 34.06
CA GLU A 33 -2.37 -30.60 33.27
C GLU A 33 -2.79 -30.29 31.82
N ARG A 34 -3.64 -31.13 31.23
CA ARG A 34 -4.21 -30.88 29.89
C ARG A 34 -5.06 -29.60 29.88
N ARG A 35 -5.93 -29.41 30.87
CA ARG A 35 -6.77 -28.21 30.97
C ARG A 35 -5.92 -26.96 31.12
N GLU A 36 -4.91 -26.99 31.99
CA GLU A 36 -3.98 -25.87 32.17
C GLU A 36 -3.22 -25.53 30.88
N ARG A 37 -2.81 -26.53 30.08
CA ARG A 37 -2.21 -26.29 28.76
C ARG A 37 -3.20 -25.65 27.78
N ILE A 38 -4.45 -26.11 27.76
CA ILE A 38 -5.49 -25.56 26.89
C ILE A 38 -5.77 -24.09 27.25
N GLU A 39 -5.86 -23.76 28.53
CA GLU A 39 -6.09 -22.37 28.95
C GLU A 39 -4.92 -21.46 28.58
N ARG A 40 -3.66 -21.93 28.72
CA ARG A 40 -2.49 -21.19 28.21
C ARG A 40 -2.58 -20.94 26.71
N LEU A 41 -2.87 -21.98 25.92
CA LEU A 41 -3.02 -21.86 24.47
C LEU A 41 -4.12 -20.87 24.07
N LYS A 42 -5.25 -20.85 24.79
CA LYS A 42 -6.32 -19.86 24.53
C LYS A 42 -5.84 -18.44 24.78
N THR A 43 -5.11 -18.20 25.87
CA THR A 43 -4.54 -16.88 26.16
C THR A 43 -3.57 -16.45 25.07
N ASP A 44 -2.64 -17.34 24.69
CA ASP A 44 -1.66 -17.09 23.62
C ASP A 44 -2.38 -16.77 22.29
N MET A 45 -3.43 -17.52 21.95
CA MET A 45 -4.23 -17.26 20.74
C MET A 45 -4.87 -15.87 20.74
N VAL A 46 -5.38 -15.42 21.89
CA VAL A 46 -5.98 -14.07 22.02
C VAL A 46 -4.91 -13.00 21.84
N GLU A 47 -3.73 -13.18 22.43
CA GLU A 47 -2.61 -12.24 22.29
C GLU A 47 -2.09 -12.16 20.86
N ILE A 48 -1.92 -13.32 20.20
CA ILE A 48 -1.54 -13.41 18.79
C ILE A 48 -2.58 -12.72 17.91
N SER A 49 -3.88 -12.96 18.15
CA SER A 49 -4.95 -12.34 17.37
C SER A 49 -4.93 -10.82 17.49
N LYS A 50 -4.71 -10.28 18.70
CA LYS A 50 -4.53 -8.84 18.92
C LYS A 50 -3.27 -8.31 18.22
N GLY A 51 -2.19 -9.08 18.23
CA GLY A 51 -0.95 -8.73 17.53
C GLY A 51 -1.15 -8.64 16.02
N GLN A 52 -1.85 -9.63 15.44
CA GLN A 52 -2.17 -9.64 14.01
C GLN A 52 -3.04 -8.44 13.61
N GLU A 53 -3.99 -8.04 14.46
CA GLU A 53 -4.82 -6.88 14.16
C GLU A 53 -4.02 -5.57 14.15
N ARG A 54 -3.09 -5.40 15.09
CA ARG A 54 -2.16 -4.26 15.07
C ARG A 54 -1.28 -4.24 13.83
N ILE A 55 -0.82 -5.42 13.37
CA ILE A 55 -0.01 -5.53 12.16
C ILE A 55 -0.83 -5.13 10.92
N LYS A 56 -2.07 -5.61 10.81
CA LYS A 56 -2.97 -5.23 9.70
C LYS A 56 -3.21 -3.73 9.66
N GLU A 57 -3.46 -3.13 10.82
CA GLU A 57 -3.65 -1.69 10.91
C GLU A 57 -2.40 -0.93 10.47
N GLY A 58 -1.22 -1.31 11.00
CA GLY A 58 0.05 -0.70 10.58
C GLY A 58 0.32 -0.86 9.07
N GLN A 59 -0.02 -2.01 8.49
CA GLN A 59 0.09 -2.21 7.04
C GLN A 59 -0.86 -1.31 6.24
N ARG A 60 -2.07 -1.06 6.75
CA ARG A 60 -3.03 -0.14 6.14
C ARG A 60 -2.51 1.30 6.14
N GLU A 61 -2.02 1.77 7.28
CA GLU A 61 -1.45 3.11 7.41
C GLU A 61 -0.24 3.31 6.47
N ILE A 62 0.66 2.31 6.42
CA ILE A 62 1.83 2.35 5.54
C ILE A 62 1.37 2.43 4.08
N ARG A 63 0.40 1.62 3.66
CA ARG A 63 -0.13 1.64 2.29
C ARG A 63 -0.68 3.02 1.92
N GLN A 64 -1.46 3.63 2.81
CA GLN A 64 -2.03 4.96 2.59
C GLN A 64 -0.93 6.02 2.40
N LYS A 65 0.12 5.98 3.23
CA LYS A 65 1.27 6.90 3.10
C LYS A 65 2.02 6.69 1.78
N PHE A 66 2.20 5.43 1.35
CA PHE A 66 2.81 5.14 0.06
C PHE A 66 1.99 5.68 -1.11
N GLU A 67 0.65 5.53 -1.07
CA GLU A 67 -0.23 6.09 -2.11
C GLU A 67 -0.15 7.62 -2.20
N GLU A 68 -0.02 8.30 -1.06
CA GLU A 68 0.20 9.75 -1.00
C GLU A 68 1.55 10.14 -1.63
N ILE A 69 2.64 9.47 -1.22
CA ILE A 69 3.98 9.68 -1.78
C ILE A 69 4.00 9.44 -3.30
N GLU A 70 3.35 8.39 -3.78
CA GLU A 70 3.26 8.11 -5.21
C GLU A 70 2.48 9.20 -5.96
N SER A 71 1.40 9.72 -5.36
CA SER A 71 0.62 10.81 -5.93
C SER A 71 1.43 12.09 -6.05
N GLU A 72 2.17 12.46 -5.00
CA GLU A 72 3.08 13.60 -5.01
C GLU A 72 4.22 13.40 -6.01
N GLY A 73 4.80 12.19 -6.07
CA GLY A 73 5.83 11.84 -7.03
C GLY A 73 5.38 12.00 -8.49
N ARG A 74 4.13 11.65 -8.80
CA ARG A 74 3.54 11.87 -10.13
C ARG A 74 3.41 13.36 -10.46
N LYS A 75 2.92 14.17 -9.51
CA LYS A 75 2.81 15.63 -9.70
C LYS A 75 4.18 16.27 -9.93
N LEU A 76 5.15 15.92 -9.09
CA LEU A 76 6.52 16.45 -9.20
C LEU A 76 7.16 16.10 -10.56
N LYS A 77 6.91 14.88 -11.06
CA LYS A 77 7.36 14.47 -12.40
C LYS A 77 6.73 15.32 -13.49
N GLU A 78 5.42 15.56 -13.44
CA GLU A 78 4.71 16.40 -14.41
C GLU A 78 5.24 17.85 -14.39
N GLU A 79 5.40 18.44 -13.20
CA GLU A 79 5.96 19.78 -13.03
C GLU A 79 7.39 19.87 -13.58
N THR A 80 8.23 18.89 -13.28
CA THR A 80 9.61 18.83 -13.78
C THR A 80 9.65 18.74 -15.30
N MET A 81 8.77 17.92 -15.92
CA MET A 81 8.67 17.82 -17.37
C MET A 81 8.24 19.15 -18.00
N ASN A 82 7.29 19.86 -17.38
CA ASN A 82 6.86 21.17 -17.83
C ASN A 82 7.99 22.21 -17.75
N ILE A 83 8.74 22.23 -16.64
CA ILE A 83 9.91 23.10 -16.46
C ILE A 83 11.00 22.78 -17.48
N ALA A 84 11.26 21.50 -17.75
CA ALA A 84 12.24 21.07 -18.74
C ALA A 84 11.85 21.55 -20.15
N LYS A 85 10.59 21.35 -20.55
CA LYS A 85 10.07 21.84 -21.83
C LYS A 85 10.16 23.36 -21.94
N GLN A 86 9.81 24.08 -20.88
CA GLN A 86 9.91 25.54 -20.85
C GLN A 86 11.37 26.00 -20.92
N SER A 87 12.27 25.31 -20.24
CA SER A 87 13.71 25.58 -20.27
C SER A 87 14.29 25.39 -21.67
N GLU A 88 13.91 24.32 -22.37
CA GLU A 88 14.31 24.08 -23.75
C GLU A 88 13.81 25.18 -24.70
N CYS A 89 12.53 25.55 -24.59
CA CYS A 89 11.98 26.68 -25.33
C CYS A 89 12.74 27.99 -25.05
N ASN A 90 13.06 28.26 -23.78
CA ASN A 90 13.83 29.44 -23.40
C ASN A 90 15.24 29.41 -24.00
N GLN A 91 15.91 28.26 -24.02
CA GLN A 91 17.22 28.11 -24.62
C GLN A 91 17.19 28.42 -26.12
N ILE A 92 16.18 27.94 -26.84
CA ILE A 92 15.97 28.26 -28.27
C ILE A 92 15.81 29.77 -28.45
N ARG A 93 14.97 30.42 -27.63
CA ARG A 93 14.74 31.87 -27.70
C ARG A 93 16.02 32.67 -27.45
N ILE A 94 16.79 32.29 -26.44
CA ILE A 94 18.08 32.91 -26.11
C ILE A 94 19.06 32.75 -27.27
N ASN A 95 19.19 31.55 -27.84
CA ASN A 95 20.07 31.30 -28.98
C ASN A 95 19.68 32.12 -30.22
N LEU A 96 18.39 32.28 -30.48
CA LEU A 96 17.88 33.16 -31.55
C LEU A 96 18.22 34.63 -31.27
N MET A 97 18.03 35.10 -30.04
CA MET A 97 18.38 36.47 -29.64
C MET A 97 19.87 36.75 -29.83
N PHE A 98 20.75 35.83 -29.41
CA PHE A 98 22.19 35.94 -29.67
C PHE A 98 22.51 35.97 -31.16
N SER A 99 21.87 35.11 -31.96
CA SER A 99 22.08 35.06 -33.41
C SER A 99 21.67 36.37 -34.10
N ILE A 100 20.59 37.00 -33.64
CA ILE A 100 20.17 38.33 -34.13
C ILE A 100 21.22 39.39 -33.82
N LEU A 101 21.73 39.41 -32.58
CA LEU A 101 22.77 40.38 -32.18
C LEU A 101 24.02 40.21 -33.05
N LYS A 102 24.45 38.97 -33.29
CA LYS A 102 25.58 38.66 -34.17
C LYS A 102 25.34 39.13 -35.61
N ALA A 103 24.17 38.82 -36.19
CA ALA A 103 23.82 39.24 -37.54
C ALA A 103 23.83 40.78 -37.69
N ARG A 104 23.36 41.50 -36.67
CA ARG A 104 23.41 42.98 -36.63
C ARG A 104 24.83 43.50 -36.52
N GLN A 105 25.67 42.88 -35.69
CA GLN A 105 27.10 43.22 -35.59
C GLN A 105 27.83 43.04 -36.93
N GLU A 106 27.45 42.04 -37.71
CA GLU A 106 27.97 41.75 -39.05
C GLU A 106 27.30 42.59 -40.16
N ASN A 107 26.43 43.56 -39.82
CA ASN A 107 25.62 44.35 -40.76
C ASN A 107 24.71 43.53 -41.70
N ASN A 108 24.41 42.28 -41.35
CA ASN A 108 23.50 41.42 -42.11
C ASN A 108 22.05 41.60 -41.63
N PHE A 109 21.45 42.73 -41.99
CA PHE A 109 20.09 43.10 -41.56
C PHE A 109 19.01 42.16 -42.11
N ALA A 110 19.15 41.66 -43.34
CA ALA A 110 18.22 40.70 -43.92
C ALA A 110 18.15 39.40 -43.11
N HIS A 111 19.31 38.88 -42.67
CA HIS A 111 19.35 37.71 -41.81
C HIS A 111 18.81 37.99 -40.40
N ALA A 112 19.14 39.15 -39.82
CA ALA A 112 18.60 39.58 -38.53
C ALA A 112 17.07 39.71 -38.53
N ASP A 113 16.48 40.21 -39.61
CA ASP A 113 15.02 40.32 -39.78
C ASP A 113 14.36 38.94 -39.87
N ASN A 114 14.97 38.00 -40.60
CA ASN A 114 14.48 36.62 -40.68
C ASN A 114 14.49 35.93 -39.31
N LEU A 115 15.59 36.05 -38.55
CA LEU A 115 15.68 35.52 -37.20
C LEU A 115 14.70 36.19 -36.23
N THR A 116 14.45 37.50 -36.39
CA THR A 116 13.45 38.24 -35.61
C THR A 116 12.04 37.72 -35.87
N ARG A 117 11.71 37.38 -37.13
CA ARG A 117 10.43 36.74 -37.47
C ARG A 117 10.32 35.35 -36.81
N LEU A 118 11.37 34.54 -36.87
CA LEU A 118 11.41 33.22 -36.23
C LEU A 118 11.22 33.31 -34.70
N LEU A 119 11.86 34.28 -34.04
CA LEU A 119 11.71 34.51 -32.61
C LEU A 119 10.28 34.87 -32.20
N ARG A 120 9.55 35.61 -33.04
CA ARG A 120 8.12 35.93 -32.82
C ARG A 120 7.25 34.69 -32.88
N LEU A 121 7.48 33.83 -33.88
CA LEU A 121 6.75 32.56 -34.02
C LEU A 121 7.01 31.59 -32.86
N CYS A 122 8.19 31.66 -32.23
CA CYS A 122 8.55 30.86 -31.07
C CYS A 122 7.86 31.33 -29.76
N GLY A 123 7.30 32.56 -29.72
CA GLY A 123 6.66 33.13 -28.53
C GLY A 123 5.25 32.64 -28.25
N ASP A 124 4.57 32.07 -29.26
CA ASP A 124 3.18 31.65 -29.16
C ASP A 124 3.07 30.19 -28.70
N GLY A 125 3.51 29.94 -27.47
CA GLY A 125 3.37 28.66 -26.76
C GLY A 125 1.93 28.29 -26.39
N LYS A 126 0.94 28.59 -27.25
CA LYS A 126 -0.46 28.12 -27.12
C LYS A 126 -0.77 26.94 -28.05
N ALA A 127 0.18 26.04 -28.24
CA ALA A 127 -0.09 24.71 -28.76
C ALA A 127 -0.06 23.71 -27.61
N GLY A 128 -1.24 23.38 -27.06
CA GLY A 128 -1.42 22.14 -26.29
C GLY A 128 -1.68 22.24 -24.79
N THR A 129 -2.71 23.00 -24.36
CA THR A 129 -3.47 22.68 -23.13
C THR A 129 -4.97 22.97 -23.28
N ARG A 130 -5.57 22.65 -24.43
CA ARG A 130 -7.00 22.31 -24.41
C ARG A 130 -7.09 20.90 -23.84
N LYS A 131 -7.17 20.77 -22.51
CA LYS A 131 -7.66 19.51 -21.91
C LYS A 131 -9.02 19.23 -22.56
N PRO A 132 -9.27 18.02 -23.11
CA PRO A 132 -10.63 17.67 -23.47
C PRO A 132 -11.48 17.84 -22.21
N ARG A 133 -12.60 18.58 -22.30
CA ARG A 133 -13.60 18.59 -21.24
C ARG A 133 -14.16 17.18 -21.18
N SER A 134 -13.57 16.31 -20.35
CA SER A 134 -14.12 15.00 -20.04
C SER A 134 -15.39 15.21 -19.21
N GLY A 135 -16.51 15.44 -19.88
CA GLY A 135 -17.84 15.42 -19.28
C GLY A 135 -18.26 13.97 -19.08
N TRP A 136 -18.59 13.60 -17.85
CA TRP A 136 -19.26 12.32 -17.60
C TRP A 136 -20.70 12.44 -18.09
N LEU A 137 -21.08 11.63 -19.08
CA LEU A 137 -22.49 11.42 -19.40
C LEU A 137 -23.00 10.25 -18.55
N THR A 138 -24.10 10.48 -17.84
CA THR A 138 -24.85 9.43 -17.14
C THR A 138 -25.95 8.93 -18.05
N ASN A 139 -25.93 7.64 -18.37
CA ASN A 139 -27.01 7.00 -19.11
C ASN A 139 -28.21 6.74 -18.18
N ASP A 140 -29.38 6.46 -18.75
CA ASP A 140 -30.65 6.23 -18.01
C ASP A 140 -30.59 5.07 -16.99
N HIS A 141 -29.52 4.26 -17.05
CA HIS A 141 -29.22 3.17 -16.13
C HIS A 141 -28.21 3.54 -15.02
N GLY A 142 -27.81 4.81 -14.90
CA GLY A 142 -26.95 5.32 -13.83
C GLY A 142 -25.44 5.08 -14.00
N TRP A 143 -25.00 4.48 -15.10
CA TRP A 143 -23.58 4.24 -15.39
C TRP A 143 -22.93 5.47 -16.02
N LYS A 144 -21.72 5.82 -15.55
CA LYS A 144 -20.92 6.91 -16.11
C LYS A 144 -20.00 6.38 -17.20
N THR A 145 -20.14 6.88 -18.43
CA THR A 145 -19.24 6.57 -19.55
C THR A 145 -18.44 7.81 -19.95
N GLN A 146 -17.17 7.62 -20.36
CA GLN A 146 -16.37 8.70 -20.93
C GLN A 146 -16.88 9.02 -22.34
N GLY A 147 -17.52 10.17 -22.52
CA GLY A 147 -17.83 10.72 -23.84
C GLY A 147 -16.59 11.42 -24.41
N LEU A 148 -16.11 10.96 -25.57
CA LEU A 148 -15.18 11.72 -26.40
C LEU A 148 -16.02 12.56 -27.37
N ASP A 149 -16.15 13.85 -27.12
CA ASP A 149 -16.63 14.79 -28.14
C ASP A 149 -15.57 14.90 -29.23
N VAL A 150 -15.91 14.44 -30.44
CA VAL A 150 -15.09 14.62 -31.65
C VAL A 150 -15.48 15.95 -32.29
N TYR A 151 -14.61 16.96 -32.15
CA TYR A 151 -14.57 18.14 -33.02
C TYR A 151 -13.13 18.61 -33.21
#